data_AF-A0A2S4VHK0-F1
#
_entry.id   AF-A0A2S4VHK0-F1
#
_cell.length_a   1.000
_cell.length_b   1.000
_cell.length_c   1.000
_cell.angle_alpha   90.00
_cell.angle_beta   90.00
_cell.angle_gamma   90.00
#
_symmetry.space_group_name_H-M   'P 1'
#
loop_
_entity.id
_entity.type
_entity.pdbx_description
1 polymer ?
#
loop_
_entity_poly.entity_id
_entity_poly.type
_entity_poly.pdbx_seq_one_letter_code
_entity_poly.pdbx_strand_id
1 'polypeptide(L)'
;MLLKRFISTLEAHDANIMASLTVQDLVKFLCLAADVVVRSEKSLQLTTLRRPIRFLAASLPSSIHRFLDVFWEASFHILKDCYINTQHRINSMGIMAELGDGRIPTRIVHQSLFPPVKHCPKCSKERPMRPSWLFGYLYDVDGCHTIQHFSLYCQPCRTSYHVSYSSHQEQRSFYTSAQGRNPALFQVHTHFFMTHRLAHHFKMSQMLQRCSVFSMVNLYNSTFMGDHAPPLFSPQQSFFPRMSGEVCKDGMDIDTVIFNYASRDKVLMVPSTGLDRVRYNEAKQQCSSWIAAEGTAHKNHSCGLCTCITYSEENNNHSVVRAVVTDGLTIGHWRCSASAAQLENLAKESGQPAPDGPCRRTLDTVRNQYCSFHQPFLEGICQAQPCIQPALPNQRTCGLQSHRDAAQTFGTRVNSNFQLHSMLNRPGSNCTSGRRVRGN
;
A
#
# COMPACT_ATOMS: atom_id res chain seq x y z
N MET A 1 -10.62 0.68 44.44
CA MET A 1 -9.63 0.57 45.55
C MET A 1 -9.25 1.99 45.99
N LEU A 2 -9.22 2.28 47.29
CA LEU A 2 -8.70 3.56 47.77
C LEU A 2 -7.18 3.60 47.59
N LEU A 3 -6.62 4.70 47.09
CA LEU A 3 -5.18 4.88 46.91
C LEU A 3 -4.40 4.60 48.21
N LYS A 4 -4.95 5.01 49.36
CA LYS A 4 -4.38 4.71 50.68
C LYS A 4 -4.22 3.21 50.92
N ARG A 5 -5.21 2.40 50.53
CA ARG A 5 -5.16 0.94 50.70
C ARG A 5 -4.12 0.29 49.79
N PHE A 6 -3.94 0.80 48.57
CA PHE A 6 -2.88 0.37 47.67
C PHE A 6 -1.50 0.67 48.26
N ILE A 7 -1.28 1.90 48.72
CA ILE A 7 -0.03 2.33 49.35
C ILE A 7 0.26 1.49 50.61
N SER A 8 -0.73 1.26 51.47
CA SER A 8 -0.55 0.40 52.65
C SER A 8 -0.18 -1.04 52.30
N THR A 9 -0.73 -1.60 51.21
CA THR A 9 -0.32 -2.94 50.73
C THR A 9 1.13 -2.96 50.26
N LEU A 10 1.60 -1.88 49.62
CA LEU A 10 2.98 -1.73 49.18
C LEU A 10 3.93 -1.56 50.38
N GLU A 11 3.60 -0.67 51.32
CA GLU A 11 4.40 -0.41 52.54
C GLU A 11 4.51 -1.65 53.44
N ALA A 12 3.45 -2.47 53.48
CA ALA A 12 3.47 -3.74 54.23
C ALA A 12 4.47 -4.75 53.67
N HIS A 13 4.83 -4.65 52.38
CA HIS A 13 5.84 -5.50 51.75
C HIS A 13 7.26 -4.95 51.87
N ASP A 14 7.43 -3.64 51.71
CA ASP A 14 8.72 -2.97 51.90
C ASP A 14 8.48 -1.53 52.36
N ALA A 15 8.88 -1.23 53.60
CA ALA A 15 8.74 0.10 54.20
C ALA A 15 9.49 1.20 53.43
N ASN A 16 10.49 0.83 52.62
CA ASN A 16 11.28 1.75 51.80
C ASN A 16 10.81 1.79 50.33
N ILE A 17 9.73 1.09 49.97
CA ILE A 17 9.22 1.07 48.59
C ILE A 17 8.87 2.47 48.11
N MET A 18 8.28 3.29 48.98
CA MET A 18 7.89 4.67 48.68
C MET A 18 9.08 5.63 48.54
N ALA A 19 10.24 5.28 49.11
CA ALA A 19 11.48 6.06 48.98
C ALA A 19 12.26 5.72 47.69
N SER A 20 11.99 4.56 47.07
CA SER A 20 12.73 4.07 45.90
C SER A 20 11.92 4.02 44.61
N LEU A 21 10.58 4.02 44.71
CA LEU A 21 9.67 3.95 43.58
C LEU A 21 9.28 5.33 43.07
N THR A 22 9.38 5.54 41.76
CA THR A 22 8.84 6.74 41.13
C THR A 22 7.39 6.52 40.68
N VAL A 23 6.59 7.60 40.66
CA VAL A 23 5.25 7.58 40.07
C VAL A 23 5.29 7.11 38.61
N GLN A 24 6.34 7.50 37.88
CA GLN A 24 6.53 7.10 36.50
C GLN A 24 6.64 5.58 36.35
N ASP A 25 7.37 4.91 37.25
CA ASP A 25 7.55 3.47 37.18
C ASP A 25 6.26 2.71 37.51
N LEU A 26 5.50 3.18 38.51
CA LEU A 26 4.19 2.63 38.83
C LEU A 26 3.21 2.78 37.66
N VAL A 27 3.17 3.94 37.01
CA VAL A 27 2.31 4.18 35.84
C VAL A 27 2.70 3.27 34.67
N LYS A 28 4.00 3.14 34.37
CA LYS A 28 4.48 2.22 33.32
C LYS A 28 4.05 0.78 33.60
N PHE A 29 4.21 0.33 34.85
CA PHE A 29 3.77 -1.00 35.27
C PHE A 29 2.25 -1.18 35.04
N LEU A 30 1.43 -0.27 35.57
CA LEU A 30 -0.03 -0.38 35.48
C LEU A 30 -0.51 -0.37 34.02
N CYS A 31 0.03 0.52 33.18
CA CYS A 31 -0.33 0.58 31.76
C CYS A 31 -0.01 -0.74 31.03
N LEU A 32 1.19 -1.29 31.22
CA LEU A 32 1.58 -2.53 30.57
C LEU A 32 0.81 -3.73 31.13
N ALA A 33 0.70 -3.84 32.46
CA ALA A 33 0.01 -4.95 33.11
C ALA A 33 -1.48 -4.98 32.77
N ALA A 34 -2.14 -3.81 32.68
CA ALA A 34 -3.52 -3.68 32.23
C ALA A 34 -3.71 -4.20 30.80
N ASP A 35 -2.85 -3.80 29.87
CA ASP A 35 -2.90 -4.26 28.47
C ASP A 35 -2.68 -5.78 28.38
N VAL A 36 -1.72 -6.33 29.14
CA VAL A 36 -1.49 -7.78 29.23
C VAL A 36 -2.73 -8.52 29.75
N VAL A 37 -3.33 -8.05 30.86
CA VAL A 37 -4.53 -8.69 31.44
C VAL A 37 -5.67 -8.73 30.43
N VAL A 38 -5.95 -7.61 29.75
CA VAL A 38 -7.05 -7.55 28.78
C VAL A 38 -6.78 -8.40 27.54
N ARG A 39 -5.57 -8.37 26.98
CA ARG A 39 -5.23 -9.15 25.78
C ARG A 39 -5.15 -10.65 26.02
N SER A 40 -4.76 -11.06 27.23
CA SER A 40 -4.52 -12.46 27.57
C SER A 40 -5.61 -13.09 28.44
N GLU A 41 -6.70 -12.35 28.70
CA GLU A 41 -7.78 -12.77 29.60
C GLU A 41 -8.26 -14.20 29.33
N LYS A 42 -8.48 -14.52 28.05
CA LYS A 42 -9.00 -15.82 27.62
C LYS A 42 -7.92 -16.90 27.44
N SER A 43 -6.66 -16.50 27.18
CA SER A 43 -5.59 -17.44 26.80
C SER A 43 -4.73 -17.88 27.97
N LEU A 44 -4.35 -16.95 28.85
CA LEU A 44 -3.40 -17.20 29.95
C LEU A 44 -4.07 -17.38 31.30
N GLN A 45 -5.37 -17.04 31.43
CA GLN A 45 -6.14 -17.15 32.68
C GLN A 45 -5.35 -16.60 33.88
N LEU A 46 -4.86 -15.36 33.73
CA LEU A 46 -4.01 -14.73 34.74
C LEU A 46 -4.77 -14.53 36.05
N THR A 47 -4.07 -14.65 37.17
CA THR A 47 -4.59 -14.45 38.53
C THR A 47 -3.58 -13.67 39.36
N THR A 48 -3.90 -13.36 40.62
CA THR A 48 -2.93 -12.77 41.56
C THR A 48 -1.67 -13.63 41.70
N LEU A 49 -1.78 -14.96 41.59
CA LEU A 49 -0.67 -15.92 41.71
C LEU A 49 -0.07 -16.33 40.35
N ARG A 50 -0.86 -16.29 39.27
CA ARG A 50 -0.42 -16.64 37.93
C ARG A 50 -0.02 -15.37 37.17
N ARG A 51 1.26 -15.02 37.29
CA ARG A 51 1.82 -13.71 36.92
C ARG A 51 2.83 -13.82 35.77
N PRO A 52 2.79 -12.94 34.75
CA PRO A 52 3.75 -12.97 33.65
C PRO A 52 5.07 -12.22 33.99
N ILE A 53 5.68 -12.50 35.15
CA ILE A 53 6.82 -11.71 35.69
C ILE A 53 8.00 -11.62 34.73
N ARG A 54 8.35 -12.72 34.05
CA ARG A 54 9.46 -12.72 33.08
C ARG A 54 9.22 -11.73 31.93
N PHE A 55 7.99 -11.67 31.43
CA PHE A 55 7.62 -10.72 30.39
C PHE A 55 7.66 -9.28 30.91
N LEU A 56 7.09 -9.05 32.10
CA LEU A 56 7.07 -7.72 32.73
C LEU A 56 8.49 -7.21 33.00
N ALA A 57 9.39 -8.05 33.51
CA ALA A 57 10.79 -7.70 33.72
C ALA A 57 11.52 -7.36 32.41
N ALA A 58 11.22 -8.07 31.32
CA ALA A 58 11.80 -7.77 30.01
C ALA A 58 11.29 -6.45 29.40
N SER A 59 10.10 -5.99 29.79
CA SER A 59 9.43 -4.81 29.20
C SER A 59 9.46 -3.55 30.08
N LEU A 60 9.86 -3.68 31.34
CA LEU A 60 9.87 -2.59 32.31
C LEU A 60 11.28 -2.25 32.82
N PRO A 61 11.51 -1.02 33.29
CA PRO A 61 12.80 -0.61 33.85
C PRO A 61 13.28 -1.52 34.99
N SER A 62 14.59 -1.76 35.06
CA SER A 62 15.21 -2.60 36.10
C SER A 62 14.98 -2.08 37.53
N SER A 63 14.71 -0.78 37.69
CA SER A 63 14.42 -0.14 38.98
C SER A 63 13.25 -0.79 39.73
N ILE A 64 12.30 -1.40 39.01
CA ILE A 64 11.11 -2.01 39.62
C ILE A 64 11.06 -3.53 39.58
N HIS A 65 12.10 -4.20 39.07
CA HIS A 65 12.10 -5.66 38.91
C HIS A 65 11.85 -6.40 40.23
N ARG A 66 12.46 -5.93 41.32
CA ARG A 66 12.27 -6.49 42.67
C ARG A 66 10.85 -6.33 43.22
N PHE A 67 10.02 -5.46 42.61
CA PHE A 67 8.67 -5.14 43.09
C PHE A 67 7.57 -5.70 42.18
N LEU A 68 7.89 -6.36 41.07
CA LEU A 68 6.90 -6.79 40.08
C LEU A 68 5.84 -7.74 40.65
N ASP A 69 6.24 -8.68 41.51
CA ASP A 69 5.32 -9.61 42.16
C ASP A 69 4.32 -8.89 43.07
N VAL A 70 4.82 -7.93 43.85
CA VAL A 70 4.03 -7.12 44.78
C VAL A 70 3.11 -6.18 44.02
N PHE A 71 3.60 -5.52 42.96
CA PHE A 71 2.77 -4.64 42.14
C PHE A 71 1.67 -5.41 41.45
N TRP A 72 1.97 -6.59 40.92
CA TRP A 72 0.96 -7.43 40.30
C TRP A 72 -0.13 -7.78 41.30
N GLU A 73 0.24 -8.32 42.46
CA GLU A 73 -0.71 -8.75 43.47
C GLU A 73 -1.57 -7.59 44.00
N ALA A 74 -0.93 -6.47 44.34
CA ALA A 74 -1.60 -5.30 44.90
C ALA A 74 -2.54 -4.60 43.90
N SER A 75 -2.25 -4.69 42.59
CA SER A 75 -3.03 -4.01 41.55
C SER A 75 -3.92 -4.92 40.72
N PHE A 76 -3.81 -6.25 40.81
CA PHE A 76 -4.45 -7.19 39.89
C PHE A 76 -5.94 -6.91 39.68
N HIS A 77 -6.66 -6.63 40.77
CA HIS A 77 -8.10 -6.37 40.75
C HIS A 77 -8.51 -5.06 40.05
N ILE A 78 -7.58 -4.10 39.90
CA ILE A 78 -7.84 -2.83 39.21
C ILE A 78 -7.25 -2.78 37.80
N LEU A 79 -6.44 -3.77 37.40
CA LEU A 79 -5.74 -3.74 36.10
C LEU A 79 -6.70 -3.62 34.91
N LYS A 80 -7.87 -4.27 34.95
CA LYS A 80 -8.88 -4.13 33.88
C LYS A 80 -9.46 -2.73 33.81
N ASP A 81 -9.69 -2.09 34.96
CA ASP A 81 -10.22 -0.72 35.02
C ASP A 81 -9.17 0.32 34.61
N CYS A 82 -7.89 -0.01 34.77
CA CYS A 82 -6.77 0.80 34.26
C CYS A 82 -6.59 0.70 32.74
N TYR A 83 -7.20 -0.28 32.07
CA TYR A 83 -7.06 -0.43 30.63
C TYR A 83 -7.87 0.65 29.89
N ILE A 84 -7.16 1.45 29.08
CA ILE A 84 -7.76 2.45 28.22
C ILE A 84 -7.43 2.09 26.77
N ASN A 85 -8.46 1.71 26.01
CA ASN A 85 -8.34 1.58 24.56
C ASN A 85 -8.28 2.98 23.92
N THR A 86 -7.07 3.55 23.85
CA THR A 86 -6.82 4.90 23.34
C THR A 86 -7.28 5.07 21.90
N GLN A 87 -7.04 4.07 21.03
CA GLN A 87 -7.49 4.06 19.65
C GLN A 87 -9.01 4.24 19.54
N HIS A 88 -9.77 3.45 20.32
CA HIS A 88 -11.23 3.56 20.36
C HIS A 88 -11.68 4.91 20.94
N ARG A 89 -10.99 5.45 21.95
CA ARG A 89 -11.29 6.76 22.55
C ARG A 89 -11.05 7.91 21.58
N ILE A 90 -9.98 7.87 20.78
CA ILE A 90 -9.70 8.86 19.73
C ILE A 90 -10.74 8.76 18.61
N ASN A 91 -11.13 7.56 18.18
CA ASN A 91 -12.17 7.39 17.17
C ASN A 91 -13.54 7.90 17.64
N SER A 92 -13.92 7.66 18.90
CA SER A 92 -15.24 8.03 19.43
C SER A 92 -15.32 9.49 19.89
N MET A 93 -14.23 10.06 20.39
CA MET A 93 -14.24 11.37 21.06
C MET A 93 -13.15 12.33 20.58
N GLY A 94 -12.19 11.89 19.76
CA GLY A 94 -11.06 12.73 19.34
C GLY A 94 -11.44 13.78 18.30
N ILE A 95 -12.39 13.45 17.41
CA ILE A 95 -12.86 14.32 16.34
C ILE A 95 -14.30 14.76 16.64
N MET A 96 -14.48 15.55 17.71
CA MET A 96 -15.81 16.04 18.10
C MET A 96 -16.33 17.10 17.10
N ALA A 97 -17.65 17.13 16.92
CA ALA A 97 -18.34 18.27 16.31
C ALA A 97 -18.18 19.52 17.20
N GLU A 98 -18.45 20.70 16.62
CA GLU A 98 -18.49 21.97 17.37
C GLU A 98 -19.30 21.79 18.65
N LEU A 99 -18.73 22.25 19.77
CA LEU A 99 -19.43 22.25 21.04
C LEU A 99 -20.64 23.18 20.91
N GLY A 100 -21.72 22.91 21.66
CA GLY A 100 -22.96 23.71 21.60
C GLY A 100 -22.80 25.19 21.98
N ASP A 101 -21.59 25.60 22.40
CA ASP A 101 -21.18 26.98 22.68
C ASP A 101 -20.45 27.66 21.49
N GLY A 102 -20.38 27.01 20.34
CA GLY A 102 -19.72 27.52 19.12
C GLY A 102 -18.19 27.42 19.14
N ARG A 103 -17.59 26.83 20.19
CA ARG A 103 -16.14 26.57 20.20
C ARG A 103 -15.82 25.32 19.39
N ILE A 104 -14.83 25.42 18.50
CA ILE A 104 -14.26 24.25 17.84
C ILE A 104 -13.36 23.56 18.87
N PRO A 105 -13.70 22.35 19.36
CA PRO A 105 -12.86 21.66 20.32
C PRO A 105 -11.51 21.28 19.68
N THR A 106 -10.47 21.19 20.51
CA THR A 106 -9.16 20.66 20.07
C THR A 106 -9.34 19.26 19.52
N ARG A 107 -9.14 19.09 18.21
CA ARG A 107 -9.27 17.79 17.55
C ARG A 107 -8.05 16.93 17.84
N ILE A 108 -8.27 15.78 18.43
CA ILE A 108 -7.24 14.77 18.71
C ILE A 108 -7.30 13.73 17.59
N VAL A 109 -6.21 13.62 16.84
CA VAL A 109 -5.99 12.61 15.81
C VAL A 109 -5.08 11.50 16.33
N HIS A 110 -5.02 10.37 15.64
CA HIS A 110 -4.11 9.28 16.01
C HIS A 110 -2.65 9.67 15.84
N GLN A 111 -2.35 10.44 14.80
CA GLN A 111 -0.97 10.84 14.50
C GLN A 111 -0.89 12.23 13.88
N SER A 112 0.08 13.02 14.34
CA SER A 112 0.50 14.26 13.69
C SER A 112 1.76 14.02 12.87
N LEU A 113 1.74 14.40 11.59
CA LEU A 113 2.83 14.18 10.63
C LEU A 113 3.48 15.51 10.24
N PHE A 114 4.81 15.57 10.33
CA PHE A 114 5.58 16.76 10.01
C PHE A 114 6.56 16.48 8.85
N PRO A 115 6.89 17.49 8.03
CA PRO A 115 8.04 17.41 7.14
C PRO A 115 9.31 17.15 7.95
N PRO A 116 10.33 16.49 7.38
CA PRO A 116 11.58 16.17 8.09
C PRO A 116 12.49 17.40 8.29
N VAL A 117 12.01 18.60 7.96
CA VAL A 117 12.76 19.86 8.07
C VAL A 117 12.02 20.83 8.99
N LYS A 118 12.77 21.49 9.87
CA LYS A 118 12.26 22.59 10.73
C LYS A 118 12.58 23.96 10.15
N HIS A 119 13.72 24.07 9.47
CA HIS A 119 14.20 25.27 8.78
C HIS A 119 14.41 24.95 7.30
N CYS A 120 14.41 25.97 6.44
CA CYS A 120 14.59 25.75 5.01
C CYS A 120 16.05 25.35 4.72
N PRO A 121 16.35 24.12 4.24
CA PRO A 121 17.73 23.71 3.94
C PRO A 121 18.36 24.49 2.78
N LYS A 122 17.56 25.13 1.91
CA LYS A 122 18.06 25.92 0.77
C LYS A 122 18.41 27.36 1.15
N CYS A 123 17.86 27.86 2.25
CA CYS A 123 18.06 29.24 2.68
C CYS A 123 18.89 29.24 3.96
N SER A 124 20.05 29.89 3.97
CA SER A 124 20.94 29.98 5.14
C SER A 124 20.38 30.83 6.29
N LYS A 125 19.10 31.22 6.26
CA LYS A 125 18.47 32.09 7.25
C LYS A 125 17.51 31.28 8.10
N GLU A 126 17.60 31.43 9.42
CA GLU A 126 16.65 30.91 10.43
C GLU A 126 15.27 31.58 10.36
N ARG A 127 14.86 32.09 9.19
CA ARG A 127 13.54 32.70 9.04
C ARG A 127 12.49 31.61 9.23
N PRO A 128 11.46 31.85 10.06
CA PRO A 128 10.39 30.88 10.25
C PRO A 128 9.66 30.64 8.93
N MET A 129 9.53 29.38 8.55
CA MET A 129 8.70 29.00 7.39
C MET A 129 7.22 29.10 7.77
N ARG A 130 6.37 29.45 6.79
CA ARG A 130 4.93 29.55 7.02
C ARG A 130 4.34 28.14 7.14
N PRO A 131 3.75 27.75 8.29
CA PRO A 131 3.11 26.46 8.42
C PRO A 131 1.71 26.49 7.81
N SER A 132 1.30 25.35 7.25
CA SER A 132 -0.08 25.01 6.95
C SER A 132 -0.32 23.56 7.37
N TRP A 133 -1.58 23.19 7.56
CA TRP A 133 -1.92 21.85 7.97
C TRP A 133 -3.27 21.44 7.38
N LEU A 134 -3.46 20.13 7.25
CA LEU A 134 -4.70 19.52 6.78
C LEU A 134 -4.97 18.24 7.59
N PHE A 135 -6.23 17.82 7.58
CA PHE A 135 -6.64 16.52 8.10
C PHE A 135 -6.61 15.47 6.99
N GLY A 136 -6.42 14.21 7.36
CA GLY A 136 -6.42 13.11 6.42
C GLY A 136 -6.55 11.75 7.09
N TYR A 137 -6.32 10.71 6.30
CA TYR A 137 -6.39 9.32 6.72
C TYR A 137 -5.10 8.58 6.37
N LEU A 138 -4.61 7.78 7.32
CA LEU A 138 -3.48 6.87 7.16
C LEU A 138 -4.02 5.44 7.08
N TYR A 139 -3.73 4.76 5.98
CA TYR A 139 -4.04 3.34 5.80
C TYR A 139 -2.87 2.47 6.25
N ASP A 140 -3.13 1.56 7.18
CA ASP A 140 -2.18 0.54 7.65
C ASP A 140 -2.85 -0.85 7.70
N VAL A 141 -2.06 -1.90 7.94
CA VAL A 141 -2.51 -3.30 8.03
C VAL A 141 -3.49 -3.57 9.17
N ASP A 142 -3.51 -2.70 10.18
CA ASP A 142 -4.42 -2.74 11.33
C ASP A 142 -5.61 -1.78 11.20
N GLY A 143 -5.70 -1.03 10.10
CA GLY A 143 -6.87 -0.26 9.73
C GLY A 143 -6.57 1.16 9.28
N CYS A 144 -7.62 1.98 9.30
CA CYS A 144 -7.55 3.37 8.88
C CYS A 144 -7.48 4.27 10.12
N HIS A 145 -6.56 5.23 10.12
CA HIS A 145 -6.33 6.12 11.26
C HIS A 145 -6.48 7.58 10.84
N THR A 146 -7.16 8.38 11.67
CA THR A 146 -7.20 9.84 11.48
C THR A 146 -5.83 10.46 11.73
N ILE A 147 -5.41 11.36 10.84
CA ILE A 147 -4.15 12.08 10.96
C ILE A 147 -4.34 13.58 10.76
N GLN A 148 -3.39 14.34 11.28
CA GLN A 148 -3.16 15.74 10.94
C GLN A 148 -1.77 15.81 10.33
N HIS A 149 -1.61 16.46 9.18
CA HIS A 149 -0.31 16.59 8.55
C HIS A 149 0.01 18.05 8.25
N PHE A 150 1.27 18.39 8.43
CA PHE A 150 1.79 19.75 8.29
C PHE A 150 2.60 19.88 7.01
N SER A 151 2.57 21.07 6.43
CA SER A 151 3.50 21.50 5.39
C SER A 151 4.09 22.85 5.74
N LEU A 152 5.33 23.08 5.31
CA LEU A 152 6.06 24.31 5.59
C LEU A 152 6.40 25.00 4.26
N TYR A 153 6.07 26.27 4.13
CA TYR A 153 6.38 27.06 2.96
C TYR A 153 7.50 28.07 3.24
N CYS A 154 8.58 27.97 2.46
CA CYS A 154 9.66 28.94 2.49
C CYS A 154 9.38 30.05 1.45
N GLN A 155 9.08 31.27 1.92
CA GLN A 155 8.81 32.41 1.05
C GLN A 155 10.01 32.81 0.16
N PRO A 156 11.26 32.90 0.67
CA PRO A 156 12.40 33.32 -0.15
C PRO A 156 12.68 32.41 -1.35
N CYS A 157 12.80 31.10 -1.15
CA CYS A 157 13.10 30.15 -2.23
C CYS A 157 11.85 29.46 -2.81
N ARG A 158 10.65 29.92 -2.42
CA ARG A 158 9.34 29.44 -2.90
C ARG A 158 9.20 27.91 -2.88
N THR A 159 9.80 27.25 -1.89
CA THR A 159 9.77 25.78 -1.75
C THR A 159 8.74 25.39 -0.68
N SER A 160 7.86 24.45 -1.01
CA SER A 160 6.93 23.83 -0.07
C SER A 160 7.47 22.48 0.40
N TYR A 161 7.57 22.27 1.69
CA TYR A 161 7.99 21.02 2.30
C TYR A 161 6.76 20.29 2.82
N HIS A 162 6.46 19.13 2.24
CA HIS A 162 5.41 18.22 2.69
C HIS A 162 6.03 17.07 3.50
N VAL A 163 5.22 16.13 3.96
CA VAL A 163 5.66 15.00 4.78
C VAL A 163 6.62 14.07 4.00
N SER A 164 6.32 13.75 2.75
CA SER A 164 7.09 12.78 1.96
C SER A 164 7.97 13.38 0.85
N TYR A 165 7.71 14.63 0.47
CA TYR A 165 8.44 15.30 -0.60
C TYR A 165 8.52 16.81 -0.36
N SER A 166 9.43 17.46 -1.05
CA SER A 166 9.45 18.92 -1.22
C SER A 166 9.02 19.28 -2.64
N SER A 167 8.37 20.42 -2.83
CA SER A 167 7.93 20.95 -4.12
C SER A 167 8.58 22.30 -4.39
N HIS A 168 9.21 22.44 -5.55
CA HIS A 168 9.88 23.65 -6.02
C HIS A 168 9.80 23.71 -7.55
N GLN A 169 9.47 24.88 -8.12
CA GLN A 169 9.37 25.08 -9.57
C GLN A 169 8.58 23.96 -10.28
N GLU A 170 7.39 23.67 -9.76
CA GLU A 170 6.49 22.63 -10.31
C GLU A 170 7.07 21.21 -10.34
N GLN A 171 8.12 20.93 -9.56
CA GLN A 171 8.71 19.60 -9.41
C GLN A 171 8.63 19.16 -7.96
N ARG A 172 8.22 17.91 -7.74
CA ARG A 172 8.25 17.23 -6.43
C ARG A 172 9.48 16.35 -6.37
N SER A 173 10.30 16.57 -5.36
CA SER A 173 11.45 15.73 -5.03
C SER A 173 11.17 15.00 -3.71
N PHE A 174 11.09 13.68 -3.76
CA PHE A 174 10.89 12.85 -2.57
C PHE A 174 12.15 12.84 -1.70
N TYR A 175 11.98 12.84 -0.38
CA TYR A 175 13.13 12.83 0.52
C TYR A 175 13.87 11.50 0.45
N THR A 176 15.20 11.55 0.58
CA THR A 176 16.02 10.35 0.80
C THR A 176 16.05 9.97 2.28
N SER A 177 16.57 8.77 2.60
CA SER A 177 16.80 8.37 4.00
C SER A 177 17.70 9.37 4.73
N ALA A 178 18.73 9.91 4.06
CA ALA A 178 19.62 10.94 4.63
C ALA A 178 18.91 12.27 4.90
N GLN A 179 17.85 12.58 4.17
CA GLN A 179 17.01 13.77 4.35
C GLN A 179 15.88 13.57 5.37
N GLY A 180 15.86 12.43 6.08
CA GLY A 180 14.85 12.14 7.10
C GLY A 180 13.53 11.62 6.54
N ARG A 181 13.52 10.99 5.35
CA ARG A 181 12.32 10.31 4.83
C ARG A 181 11.73 9.39 5.91
N ASN A 182 10.43 9.51 6.16
CA ASN A 182 9.74 8.65 7.11
C ASN A 182 9.83 7.18 6.65
N PRO A 183 10.39 6.27 7.46
CA PRO A 183 10.57 4.87 7.07
C PRO A 183 9.30 4.02 7.21
N ALA A 184 8.26 4.54 7.86
CA ALA A 184 7.04 3.79 8.13
C ALA A 184 5.92 4.07 7.13
N LEU A 185 5.86 5.30 6.59
CA LEU A 185 4.74 5.76 5.77
C LEU A 185 5.15 6.78 4.71
N PHE A 186 4.26 6.94 3.73
CA PHE A 186 4.38 7.93 2.67
C PHE A 186 3.02 8.52 2.29
N GLN A 187 3.07 9.70 1.70
CA GLN A 187 1.91 10.42 1.20
C GLN A 187 1.52 9.89 -0.19
N VAL A 188 0.27 9.45 -0.33
CA VAL A 188 -0.30 8.98 -1.61
C VAL A 188 -0.94 10.15 -2.35
N HIS A 189 -1.91 10.80 -1.72
CA HIS A 189 -2.61 11.99 -2.22
C HIS A 189 -2.61 13.09 -1.14
N THR A 190 -3.32 14.20 -1.36
CA THR A 190 -3.36 15.31 -0.40
C THR A 190 -3.83 14.89 0.99
N HIS A 191 -4.92 14.11 1.08
CA HIS A 191 -5.55 13.70 2.35
C HIS A 191 -5.29 12.22 2.71
N PHE A 192 -4.51 11.50 1.91
CA PHE A 192 -4.36 10.05 2.03
C PHE A 192 -2.90 9.64 2.14
N PHE A 193 -2.60 8.85 3.16
CA PHE A 193 -1.29 8.31 3.45
C PHE A 193 -1.39 6.78 3.55
N MET A 194 -0.29 6.10 3.30
CA MET A 194 -0.21 4.65 3.38
C MET A 194 1.09 4.25 4.05
N THR A 195 1.06 3.20 4.86
CA THR A 195 2.29 2.61 5.38
C THR A 195 3.00 1.78 4.32
N HIS A 196 4.33 1.74 4.38
CA HIS A 196 5.13 0.87 3.51
C HIS A 196 4.75 -0.60 3.70
N ARG A 197 4.37 -1.01 4.92
CA ARG A 197 3.94 -2.39 5.21
C ARG A 197 2.61 -2.75 4.54
N LEU A 198 1.63 -1.85 4.50
CA LEU A 198 0.35 -2.10 3.83
C LEU A 198 0.54 -2.14 2.31
N ALA A 199 1.31 -1.21 1.75
CA ALA A 199 1.64 -1.22 0.33
C ALA A 199 2.34 -2.52 -0.07
N HIS A 200 3.30 -3.00 0.75
CA HIS A 200 3.95 -4.29 0.56
C HIS A 200 2.96 -5.45 0.65
N HIS A 201 2.06 -5.45 1.63
CA HIS A 201 1.03 -6.47 1.78
C HIS A 201 0.13 -6.56 0.53
N PHE A 202 -0.37 -5.43 0.02
CA PHE A 202 -1.17 -5.41 -1.21
C PHE A 202 -0.39 -5.92 -2.43
N LYS A 203 0.88 -5.53 -2.58
CA LYS A 203 1.73 -6.06 -3.65
C LYS A 203 1.88 -7.58 -3.54
N MET A 204 2.11 -8.12 -2.35
CA MET A 204 2.21 -9.56 -2.12
C MET A 204 0.88 -10.27 -2.39
N SER A 205 -0.26 -9.70 -1.99
CA SER A 205 -1.58 -10.25 -2.34
C SER A 205 -1.82 -10.26 -3.85
N GLN A 206 -1.39 -9.22 -4.56
CA GLN A 206 -1.48 -9.17 -6.01
C GLN A 206 -0.58 -10.23 -6.67
N MET A 207 0.64 -10.42 -6.17
CA MET A 207 1.62 -11.36 -6.71
C MET A 207 1.32 -12.83 -6.41
N LEU A 208 1.07 -13.15 -5.13
CA LEU A 208 0.97 -14.53 -4.65
C LEU A 208 -0.46 -15.04 -4.68
N GLN A 209 -1.43 -14.19 -4.32
CA GLN A 209 -2.84 -14.56 -4.23
C GLN A 209 -3.63 -14.18 -5.49
N ARG A 210 -2.98 -13.52 -6.46
CA ARG A 210 -3.60 -13.02 -7.70
C ARG A 210 -4.82 -12.12 -7.44
N CYS A 211 -4.79 -11.38 -6.33
CA CYS A 211 -5.87 -10.47 -5.98
C CYS A 211 -5.87 -9.23 -6.89
N SER A 212 -7.03 -8.90 -7.45
CA SER A 212 -7.22 -7.63 -8.15
C SER A 212 -7.23 -6.46 -7.18
N VAL A 213 -6.89 -5.25 -7.64
CA VAL A 213 -7.02 -4.00 -6.83
C VAL A 213 -8.43 -3.84 -6.28
N PHE A 214 -9.44 -4.16 -7.09
CA PHE A 214 -10.84 -4.15 -6.67
C PHE A 214 -11.10 -5.10 -5.49
N SER A 215 -10.57 -6.32 -5.56
CA SER A 215 -10.71 -7.31 -4.48
C SER A 215 -10.01 -6.85 -3.20
N MET A 216 -8.79 -6.31 -3.33
CA MET A 216 -8.00 -5.82 -2.18
C MET A 216 -8.71 -4.67 -1.46
N VAL A 217 -9.19 -3.68 -2.21
CA VAL A 217 -9.91 -2.53 -1.65
C VAL A 217 -11.21 -2.94 -0.98
N ASN A 218 -11.98 -3.85 -1.59
CA ASN A 218 -13.22 -4.31 -0.97
C ASN A 218 -12.97 -5.15 0.28
N LEU A 219 -11.96 -6.02 0.27
CA LEU A 219 -11.56 -6.75 1.45
C LEU A 219 -11.17 -5.78 2.58
N TYR A 220 -10.24 -4.85 2.30
CA TYR A 220 -9.82 -3.84 3.26
C TYR A 220 -11.00 -3.04 3.83
N ASN A 221 -11.87 -2.54 2.95
CA ASN A 221 -13.03 -1.77 3.39
C ASN A 221 -14.04 -2.64 4.16
N SER A 222 -14.23 -3.91 3.81
CA SER A 222 -15.12 -4.81 4.54
C SER A 222 -14.59 -5.16 5.93
N THR A 223 -13.26 -5.17 6.10
CA THR A 223 -12.61 -5.47 7.38
C THR A 223 -12.60 -4.26 8.31
N PHE A 224 -12.35 -3.06 7.77
CA PHE A 224 -12.06 -1.87 8.58
C PHE A 224 -13.10 -0.74 8.48
N MET A 225 -14.12 -0.88 7.64
CA MET A 225 -15.24 0.08 7.56
C MET A 225 -16.52 -0.54 8.12
N GLY A 226 -17.42 0.28 8.64
CA GLY A 226 -18.60 -0.15 9.40
C GLY A 226 -18.57 0.47 10.80
N ASP A 227 -18.86 -0.32 11.84
CA ASP A 227 -18.83 0.12 13.25
C ASP A 227 -17.42 0.53 13.73
N HIS A 228 -16.39 0.17 12.96
CA HIS A 228 -14.99 0.51 13.20
C HIS A 228 -14.47 1.62 12.29
N ALA A 229 -15.33 2.25 11.49
CA ALA A 229 -14.91 3.32 10.59
C ALA A 229 -14.35 4.52 11.39
N PRO A 230 -13.24 5.12 10.92
CA PRO A 230 -12.75 6.36 11.51
C PRO A 230 -13.78 7.49 11.38
N PRO A 231 -13.83 8.42 12.34
CA PRO A 231 -14.74 9.55 12.27
C PRO A 231 -14.43 10.49 11.10
N LEU A 232 -15.46 11.24 10.67
CA LEU A 232 -15.31 12.34 9.72
C LEU A 232 -14.86 13.61 10.46
N PHE A 233 -14.05 14.47 9.82
CA PHE A 233 -13.59 15.73 10.40
C PHE A 233 -14.60 16.86 10.30
N SER A 234 -15.46 16.83 9.27
CA SER A 234 -16.65 17.66 9.19
C SER A 234 -17.73 16.96 8.37
N PRO A 235 -19.03 17.24 8.61
CA PRO A 235 -20.11 16.66 7.82
C PRO A 235 -20.03 17.04 6.33
N GLN A 236 -19.45 18.19 6.00
CA GLN A 236 -19.32 18.72 4.63
C GLN A 236 -18.00 18.34 3.95
N GLN A 237 -17.16 17.50 4.55
CA GLN A 237 -15.89 17.13 3.93
C GLN A 237 -16.08 16.32 2.63
N SER A 238 -15.22 16.55 1.65
CA SER A 238 -15.26 15.88 0.34
C SER A 238 -14.33 14.67 0.21
N PHE A 239 -13.68 14.27 1.30
CA PHE A 239 -12.76 13.13 1.36
C PHE A 239 -13.19 12.20 2.50
N PHE A 240 -13.11 10.89 2.30
CA PHE A 240 -13.71 9.89 3.20
C PHE A 240 -12.70 8.81 3.58
N PRO A 241 -12.83 8.17 4.76
CA PRO A 241 -11.89 7.15 5.22
C PRO A 241 -11.89 5.89 4.36
N ARG A 242 -12.93 5.64 3.57
CA ARG A 242 -13.04 4.47 2.70
C ARG A 242 -11.97 4.51 1.61
N MET A 243 -11.17 3.45 1.51
CA MET A 243 -10.11 3.37 0.50
C MET A 243 -10.72 3.25 -0.90
N SER A 244 -10.18 4.00 -1.86
CA SER A 244 -10.53 3.88 -3.27
C SER A 244 -9.54 2.99 -4.04
N GLY A 245 -9.95 2.53 -5.22
CA GLY A 245 -9.06 1.78 -6.13
C GLY A 245 -7.82 2.58 -6.53
N GLU A 246 -7.99 3.89 -6.74
CA GLU A 246 -6.92 4.82 -7.09
C GLU A 246 -5.91 4.96 -5.95
N VAL A 247 -6.37 5.17 -4.71
CA VAL A 247 -5.47 5.27 -3.55
C VAL A 247 -4.68 3.97 -3.35
N CYS A 248 -5.32 2.81 -3.49
CA CYS A 248 -4.65 1.52 -3.39
C CYS A 248 -3.58 1.34 -4.47
N LYS A 249 -3.95 1.58 -5.73
CA LYS A 249 -3.05 1.46 -6.88
C LYS A 249 -1.89 2.45 -6.81
N ASP A 250 -2.19 3.73 -6.63
CA ASP A 250 -1.18 4.79 -6.54
C ASP A 250 -0.27 4.57 -5.33
N GLY A 251 -0.81 4.08 -4.21
CA GLY A 251 -0.02 3.69 -3.04
C GLY A 251 1.03 2.63 -3.35
N MET A 252 0.62 1.49 -3.96
CA MET A 252 1.55 0.43 -4.36
C MET A 252 2.59 0.91 -5.39
N ASP A 253 2.15 1.75 -6.33
CA ASP A 253 3.00 2.32 -7.37
C ASP A 253 4.07 3.24 -6.79
N ILE A 254 3.66 4.20 -5.94
CA ILE A 254 4.57 5.15 -5.29
C ILE A 254 5.59 4.41 -4.42
N ASP A 255 5.13 3.47 -3.59
CA ASP A 255 6.00 2.65 -2.75
C ASP A 255 7.09 1.93 -3.57
N THR A 256 6.70 1.33 -4.68
CA THR A 256 7.61 0.58 -5.57
C THR A 256 8.63 1.51 -6.25
N VAL A 257 8.17 2.66 -6.74
CA VAL A 257 9.07 3.63 -7.40
C VAL A 257 10.03 4.25 -6.40
N ILE A 258 9.56 4.64 -5.20
CA ILE A 258 10.41 5.16 -4.12
C ILE A 258 11.49 4.13 -3.75
N PHE A 259 11.11 2.86 -3.59
CA PHE A 259 12.05 1.78 -3.29
C PHE A 259 13.10 1.61 -4.39
N ASN A 260 12.68 1.53 -5.66
CA ASN A 260 13.60 1.33 -6.78
C ASN A 260 14.57 2.49 -7.00
N TYR A 261 14.13 3.74 -6.78
CA TYR A 261 15.03 4.90 -6.85
C TYR A 261 16.01 4.90 -5.68
N ALA A 262 15.54 4.63 -4.46
CA ALA A 262 16.38 4.58 -3.28
C ALA A 262 17.43 3.46 -3.34
N SER A 263 17.10 2.29 -3.91
CA SER A 263 18.04 1.18 -4.07
C SER A 263 19.17 1.46 -5.08
N ARG A 264 19.09 2.58 -5.80
CA ARG A 264 20.07 3.04 -6.79
C ARG A 264 20.70 4.38 -6.38
N ASP A 265 20.52 4.78 -5.13
CA ASP A 265 20.93 6.08 -4.60
C ASP A 265 20.44 7.27 -5.43
N LYS A 266 19.26 7.14 -6.05
CA LYS A 266 18.60 8.19 -6.84
C LYS A 266 17.45 8.80 -6.07
N VAL A 267 17.19 10.08 -6.36
CA VAL A 267 16.04 10.82 -5.85
C VAL A 267 14.88 10.70 -6.84
N LEU A 268 13.71 10.27 -6.37
CA LEU A 268 12.50 10.29 -7.19
C LEU A 268 12.05 11.76 -7.37
N MET A 269 12.02 12.20 -8.62
CA MET A 269 11.50 13.50 -9.02
C MET A 269 10.34 13.32 -9.99
N VAL A 270 9.24 14.04 -9.75
CA VAL A 270 8.03 13.98 -10.58
C VAL A 270 7.38 15.37 -10.68
N PRO A 271 6.58 15.65 -11.71
CA PRO A 271 5.85 16.91 -11.81
C PRO A 271 4.94 17.14 -10.59
N SER A 272 4.93 18.37 -10.07
CA SER A 272 4.10 18.78 -8.94
C SER A 272 2.66 19.12 -9.34
N THR A 273 2.46 19.46 -10.60
CA THR A 273 1.18 19.74 -11.23
C THR A 273 0.70 18.52 -12.04
N GLY A 274 -0.52 18.56 -12.56
CA GLY A 274 -1.09 17.48 -13.36
C GLY A 274 -1.80 16.39 -12.55
N LEU A 275 -2.40 15.43 -13.28
CA LEU A 275 -3.23 14.37 -12.70
C LEU A 275 -2.37 13.31 -11.99
N ASP A 276 -2.79 12.90 -10.79
CA ASP A 276 -2.11 11.86 -10.00
C ASP A 276 -1.92 10.56 -10.81
N ARG A 277 -2.93 10.17 -11.60
CA ARG A 277 -2.92 8.97 -12.46
C ARG A 277 -1.79 8.90 -13.49
N VAL A 278 -1.20 10.04 -13.88
CA VAL A 278 -0.13 10.09 -14.89
C VAL A 278 1.22 10.52 -14.32
N ARG A 279 1.23 11.16 -13.14
CA ARG A 279 2.42 11.78 -12.54
C ARG A 279 3.62 10.84 -12.45
N TYR A 280 3.37 9.56 -12.18
CA TYR A 280 4.42 8.57 -11.95
C TYR A 280 4.72 7.70 -13.18
N ASN A 281 4.07 7.91 -14.32
CA ASN A 281 4.21 7.01 -15.48
C ASN A 281 5.63 6.99 -16.04
N GLU A 282 6.28 8.15 -16.15
CA GLU A 282 7.67 8.22 -16.60
C GLU A 282 8.60 7.51 -15.62
N ALA A 283 8.44 7.76 -14.31
CA ALA A 283 9.26 7.12 -13.30
C ALA A 283 9.08 5.59 -13.29
N LYS A 284 7.85 5.10 -13.48
CA LYS A 284 7.56 3.66 -13.66
C LYS A 284 8.22 3.10 -14.90
N GLN A 285 8.14 3.79 -16.03
CA GLN A 285 8.78 3.37 -17.28
C GLN A 285 10.30 3.27 -17.09
N GLN A 286 10.92 4.25 -16.44
CA GLN A 286 12.35 4.21 -16.12
C GLN A 286 12.71 3.03 -15.20
N CYS A 287 11.88 2.71 -14.18
CA CYS A 287 12.07 1.52 -13.36
C CYS A 287 12.00 0.24 -14.21
N SER A 288 10.97 0.08 -15.05
CA SER A 288 10.81 -1.09 -15.92
C SER A 288 11.94 -1.23 -16.92
N SER A 289 12.38 -0.14 -17.56
CA SER A 289 13.53 -0.14 -18.48
C SER A 289 14.83 -0.52 -17.77
N TRP A 290 15.05 -0.03 -16.55
CA TRP A 290 16.22 -0.40 -15.76
C TRP A 290 16.19 -1.88 -15.36
N ILE A 291 15.05 -2.40 -14.89
CA ILE A 291 14.89 -3.83 -14.58
C ILE A 291 15.09 -4.68 -15.84
N ALA A 292 14.62 -4.22 -17.01
CA ALA A 292 14.82 -4.94 -18.26
C ALA A 292 16.30 -5.00 -18.68
N ALA A 293 17.06 -3.92 -18.46
CA ALA A 293 18.48 -3.86 -18.79
C ALA A 293 19.36 -4.62 -17.77
N GLU A 294 19.24 -4.27 -16.50
CA GLU A 294 20.09 -4.77 -15.43
C GLU A 294 19.59 -6.10 -14.84
N GLY A 295 18.30 -6.38 -14.95
CA GLY A 295 17.61 -7.45 -14.24
C GLY A 295 17.30 -7.11 -12.79
N THR A 296 16.90 -8.13 -12.04
CA THR A 296 16.75 -8.04 -10.58
C THR A 296 18.02 -8.55 -9.89
N ALA A 297 18.09 -8.43 -8.57
CA ALA A 297 19.15 -9.04 -7.77
C ALA A 297 19.27 -10.57 -7.99
N HIS A 298 18.23 -11.21 -8.55
CA HIS A 298 18.20 -12.63 -8.85
C HIS A 298 18.45 -12.97 -10.34
N LYS A 299 18.83 -12.01 -11.19
CA LYS A 299 19.09 -12.24 -12.63
C LYS A 299 20.08 -13.37 -12.88
N ASN A 300 21.12 -13.44 -12.06
CA ASN A 300 22.19 -14.46 -12.18
C ASN A 300 21.95 -15.67 -11.25
N HIS A 301 20.78 -15.77 -10.63
CA HIS A 301 20.47 -16.93 -9.79
C HIS A 301 20.38 -18.19 -10.66
N SER A 302 21.22 -19.17 -10.35
CA SER A 302 21.17 -20.51 -10.95
C SER A 302 21.27 -21.52 -9.81
N CYS A 303 20.20 -22.28 -9.61
CA CYS A 303 20.17 -23.42 -8.71
C CYS A 303 19.47 -24.59 -9.43
N GLY A 304 19.61 -25.80 -8.89
CA GLY A 304 18.98 -27.00 -9.48
C GLY A 304 17.45 -26.95 -9.59
N LEU A 305 16.79 -26.00 -8.93
CA LEU A 305 15.34 -25.75 -9.07
C LEU A 305 15.01 -24.70 -10.12
N CYS A 306 15.86 -23.68 -10.29
CA CYS A 306 15.61 -22.55 -11.19
C CYS A 306 16.25 -22.71 -12.57
N THR A 307 17.18 -23.65 -12.74
CA THR A 307 17.83 -23.93 -14.02
C THR A 307 17.88 -25.44 -14.23
N CYS A 308 17.35 -25.89 -15.37
CA CYS A 308 17.45 -27.26 -15.83
C CYS A 308 18.18 -27.25 -17.18
N ILE A 309 19.22 -28.08 -17.32
CA ILE A 309 19.95 -28.25 -18.58
C ILE A 309 19.52 -29.58 -19.15
N THR A 310 18.86 -29.56 -20.30
CA THR A 310 18.37 -30.74 -21.00
C THR A 310 19.20 -30.98 -22.25
N TYR A 311 19.65 -32.21 -22.45
CA TYR A 311 20.35 -32.64 -23.65
C TYR A 311 19.38 -33.32 -24.62
N SER A 312 19.46 -32.97 -25.90
CA SER A 312 18.70 -33.62 -26.97
C SER A 312 19.66 -34.39 -27.87
N GLU A 313 19.48 -35.71 -27.92
CA GLU A 313 20.25 -36.60 -28.80
C GLU A 313 19.94 -36.36 -30.29
N GLU A 314 18.68 -36.08 -30.64
CA GLU A 314 18.26 -35.83 -32.02
C GLU A 314 18.97 -34.62 -32.66
N ASN A 315 19.23 -33.58 -31.87
CA ASN A 315 19.82 -32.34 -32.34
C ASN A 315 21.29 -32.17 -31.90
N ASN A 316 21.85 -33.15 -31.18
CA ASN A 316 23.17 -33.11 -30.54
C ASN A 316 23.45 -31.76 -29.85
N ASN A 317 22.49 -31.27 -29.06
CA ASN A 317 22.54 -29.93 -28.50
C ASN A 317 22.00 -29.87 -27.06
N HIS A 318 22.56 -28.94 -26.28
CA HIS A 318 22.08 -28.62 -24.94
C HIS A 318 21.05 -27.48 -25.01
N SER A 319 19.97 -27.63 -24.26
CA SER A 319 18.97 -26.60 -24.05
C SER A 319 18.94 -26.23 -22.57
N VAL A 320 18.84 -24.94 -22.28
CA VAL A 320 18.76 -24.44 -20.91
C VAL A 320 17.36 -23.93 -20.66
N VAL A 321 16.65 -24.57 -19.74
CA VAL A 321 15.36 -24.11 -19.23
C VAL A 321 15.61 -23.34 -17.94
N ARG A 322 15.25 -22.05 -17.92
CA ARG A 322 15.30 -21.22 -16.71
C ARG A 322 13.89 -20.92 -16.21
N ALA A 323 13.64 -21.15 -14.94
CA ALA A 323 12.44 -20.68 -14.27
C ALA A 323 12.51 -19.15 -14.15
N VAL A 324 11.59 -18.46 -14.83
CA VAL A 324 11.45 -17.01 -14.72
C VAL A 324 10.28 -16.73 -13.79
N VAL A 325 10.54 -16.08 -12.65
CA VAL A 325 9.48 -15.52 -11.83
C VAL A 325 9.08 -14.20 -12.47
N THR A 326 8.01 -14.23 -13.26
CA THR A 326 7.34 -13.00 -13.68
C THR A 326 6.49 -12.51 -12.52
N ASP A 327 6.33 -11.20 -12.40
CA ASP A 327 5.27 -10.65 -11.58
C ASP A 327 3.94 -11.28 -12.03
N GLY A 328 3.14 -11.81 -11.10
CA GLY A 328 1.86 -12.48 -11.37
C GLY A 328 0.78 -11.56 -11.98
N LEU A 329 1.19 -10.42 -12.51
CA LEU A 329 0.42 -9.33 -13.11
C LEU A 329 0.24 -9.50 -14.62
N THR A 330 -0.06 -10.70 -15.11
CA THR A 330 -0.82 -10.79 -16.38
C THR A 330 -2.30 -10.51 -16.12
N ILE A 331 -2.63 -9.42 -15.43
CA ILE A 331 -4.00 -8.89 -15.41
C ILE A 331 -4.07 -7.85 -16.54
N GLY A 332 -4.09 -8.36 -17.76
CA GLY A 332 -4.19 -7.57 -18.99
C GLY A 332 -3.04 -7.80 -19.95
N HIS A 333 -3.39 -7.99 -21.21
CA HIS A 333 -2.47 -7.94 -22.33
C HIS A 333 -2.23 -6.46 -22.64
N TRP A 334 -1.00 -5.97 -22.38
CA TRP A 334 -0.61 -4.56 -22.60
C TRP A 334 0.38 -4.36 -23.76
N ARG A 335 0.84 -5.45 -24.36
CA ARG A 335 1.69 -5.47 -25.56
C ARG A 335 0.85 -5.87 -26.76
N CYS A 336 1.33 -5.77 -27.99
CA CYS A 336 0.63 -6.30 -29.16
C CYS A 336 0.49 -7.85 -29.12
N SER A 337 -0.61 -8.43 -29.63
CA SER A 337 -0.83 -9.88 -29.73
C SER A 337 -0.22 -10.52 -30.98
N ALA A 338 0.34 -9.74 -31.90
CA ALA A 338 0.88 -10.26 -33.15
C ALA A 338 1.93 -11.35 -32.87
N SER A 339 1.71 -12.56 -33.41
CA SER A 339 2.69 -13.65 -33.29
C SER A 339 3.90 -13.41 -34.20
N ALA A 340 5.00 -14.12 -33.91
CA ALA A 340 6.19 -14.10 -34.76
C ALA A 340 5.85 -14.43 -36.23
N ALA A 341 5.03 -15.46 -36.48
CA ALA A 341 4.63 -15.86 -37.82
C ALA A 341 3.83 -14.76 -38.56
N GLN A 342 2.94 -14.06 -37.87
CA GLN A 342 2.20 -12.92 -38.46
C GLN A 342 3.15 -11.77 -38.79
N LEU A 343 4.10 -11.47 -37.91
CA LEU A 343 5.08 -10.42 -38.12
C LEU A 343 6.07 -10.75 -39.24
N GLU A 344 6.49 -12.01 -39.35
CA GLU A 344 7.32 -12.51 -40.46
C GLU A 344 6.59 -12.39 -41.80
N ASN A 345 5.29 -12.71 -41.85
CA ASN A 345 4.52 -12.57 -43.08
C ASN A 345 4.39 -11.10 -43.50
N LEU A 346 4.07 -10.21 -42.55
CA LEU A 346 4.01 -8.77 -42.81
C LEU A 346 5.38 -8.20 -43.25
N ALA A 347 6.48 -8.69 -42.67
CA ALA A 347 7.83 -8.29 -43.04
C ALA A 347 8.16 -8.72 -44.48
N LYS A 348 7.80 -9.95 -44.88
CA LYS A 348 7.94 -10.43 -46.26
C LYS A 348 7.14 -9.59 -47.25
N GLU A 349 5.88 -9.28 -46.94
CA GLU A 349 5.01 -8.47 -47.80
C GLU A 349 5.51 -7.03 -47.96
N SER A 350 6.18 -6.48 -46.94
CA SER A 350 6.72 -5.12 -46.94
C SER A 350 8.19 -5.02 -47.36
N GLY A 351 8.83 -6.14 -47.71
CA GLY A 351 10.25 -6.18 -48.08
C GLY A 351 11.21 -5.85 -46.93
N GLN A 352 10.77 -5.99 -45.68
CA GLN A 352 11.55 -5.71 -44.47
C GLN A 352 12.10 -7.01 -43.85
N PRO A 353 13.21 -6.95 -43.11
CA PRO A 353 13.68 -8.10 -42.33
C PRO A 353 12.66 -8.46 -41.25
N ALA A 354 12.49 -9.76 -41.02
CA ALA A 354 11.62 -10.28 -39.97
C ALA A 354 12.08 -9.75 -38.59
N PRO A 355 11.15 -9.29 -37.73
CA PRO A 355 11.53 -8.80 -36.41
C PRO A 355 12.02 -9.93 -35.50
N ASP A 356 13.03 -9.63 -34.69
CA ASP A 356 13.54 -10.54 -33.67
C ASP A 356 12.58 -10.63 -32.47
N GLY A 357 11.57 -11.49 -32.62
CA GLY A 357 10.60 -11.83 -31.59
C GLY A 357 9.27 -11.07 -31.68
N PRO A 358 8.43 -11.15 -30.62
CA PRO A 358 7.08 -10.60 -30.64
C PRO A 358 7.09 -9.07 -30.59
N CYS A 359 6.03 -8.45 -31.12
CA CYS A 359 5.89 -7.00 -31.09
C CYS A 359 5.82 -6.49 -29.63
N ARG A 360 6.75 -5.61 -29.27
CA ARG A 360 6.86 -5.01 -27.92
C ARG A 360 6.10 -3.69 -27.77
N ARG A 361 5.42 -3.22 -28.83
CA ARG A 361 4.63 -1.97 -28.76
C ARG A 361 3.45 -2.15 -27.80
N THR A 362 3.22 -1.12 -27.00
CA THR A 362 2.09 -1.07 -26.08
C THR A 362 0.78 -0.87 -26.82
N LEU A 363 -0.30 -1.36 -26.23
CA LEU A 363 -1.65 -1.12 -26.72
C LEU A 363 -2.17 0.24 -26.23
N ASP A 364 -2.98 0.90 -27.06
CA ASP A 364 -3.66 2.15 -26.66
C ASP A 364 -4.69 1.89 -25.55
N THR A 365 -5.33 0.72 -25.60
CA THR A 365 -6.21 0.21 -24.53
C THR A 365 -6.06 -1.31 -24.37
N VAL A 366 -6.30 -1.84 -23.17
CA VAL A 366 -6.33 -3.30 -22.91
C VAL A 366 -7.41 -4.07 -23.68
N ARG A 367 -8.33 -3.36 -24.35
CA ARG A 367 -9.35 -3.96 -25.20
C ARG A 367 -8.84 -4.22 -26.62
N ASN A 368 -7.78 -3.53 -27.04
CA ASN A 368 -7.21 -3.69 -28.36
C ASN A 368 -6.38 -4.98 -28.39
N GLN A 369 -6.53 -5.80 -29.43
CA GLN A 369 -5.72 -7.01 -29.59
C GLN A 369 -4.32 -6.69 -30.15
N TYR A 370 -4.24 -5.70 -31.04
CA TYR A 370 -3.04 -5.28 -31.73
C TYR A 370 -2.73 -3.82 -31.44
N CYS A 371 -1.46 -3.42 -31.52
CA CYS A 371 -1.11 -2.00 -31.42
C CYS A 371 -1.61 -1.24 -32.64
N SER A 372 -1.75 0.09 -32.52
CA SER A 372 -2.21 0.98 -33.60
C SER A 372 -1.49 0.79 -34.93
N PHE A 373 -0.24 0.33 -34.91
CA PHE A 373 0.53 0.03 -36.12
C PHE A 373 0.14 -1.31 -36.77
N HIS A 374 -0.11 -2.36 -36.00
CA HIS A 374 -0.41 -3.70 -36.55
C HIS A 374 -1.90 -3.94 -36.75
N GLN A 375 -2.77 -3.18 -36.09
CA GLN A 375 -4.21 -3.36 -36.20
C GLN A 375 -4.72 -3.29 -37.65
N PRO A 376 -4.33 -2.30 -38.49
CA PRO A 376 -4.82 -2.22 -39.87
C PRO A 376 -4.51 -3.45 -40.73
N PHE A 377 -3.44 -4.18 -40.40
CA PHE A 377 -2.98 -5.33 -41.18
C PHE A 377 -3.50 -6.67 -40.64
N LEU A 378 -3.86 -6.73 -39.36
CA LEU A 378 -4.20 -7.99 -38.68
C LEU A 378 -5.66 -8.11 -38.24
N GLU A 379 -6.47 -7.05 -38.36
CA GLU A 379 -7.88 -7.03 -37.93
C GLU A 379 -8.77 -8.04 -38.70
N GLY A 380 -8.37 -8.43 -39.92
CA GLY A 380 -9.04 -9.45 -40.74
C GLY A 380 -8.42 -10.85 -40.68
N ILE A 381 -7.41 -11.06 -39.83
CA ILE A 381 -6.71 -12.36 -39.73
C ILE A 381 -7.30 -13.18 -38.58
N CYS A 382 -7.28 -14.51 -38.74
CA CYS A 382 -7.73 -15.46 -37.73
C CYS A 382 -7.04 -15.21 -36.37
N GLN A 383 -7.84 -15.05 -35.31
CA GLN A 383 -7.34 -14.77 -33.96
C GLN A 383 -6.66 -15.97 -33.30
N ALA A 384 -6.86 -17.19 -33.80
CA ALA A 384 -6.14 -18.36 -33.32
C ALA A 384 -4.66 -18.26 -33.72
N GLN A 385 -3.81 -17.87 -32.78
CA GLN A 385 -2.38 -17.74 -33.01
C GLN A 385 -1.72 -19.12 -33.11
N PRO A 386 -0.75 -19.33 -34.03
CA PRO A 386 -0.09 -18.36 -34.92
C PRO A 386 -0.68 -18.27 -36.34
N CYS A 387 -1.99 -18.49 -36.53
CA CYS A 387 -2.60 -18.54 -37.86
C CYS A 387 -2.48 -17.21 -38.63
N ILE A 388 -2.18 -17.32 -39.91
CA ILE A 388 -2.08 -16.20 -40.87
C ILE A 388 -3.23 -16.18 -41.88
N GLN A 389 -4.19 -17.13 -41.78
CA GLN A 389 -5.32 -17.21 -42.69
C GLN A 389 -6.35 -16.11 -42.39
N PRO A 390 -7.05 -15.58 -43.41
CA PRO A 390 -8.12 -14.61 -43.19
C PRO A 390 -9.23 -15.20 -42.33
N ALA A 391 -9.80 -14.37 -41.45
CA ALA A 391 -10.99 -14.71 -40.71
C ALA A 391 -12.21 -14.78 -41.65
N LEU A 392 -13.16 -15.65 -41.33
CA LEU A 392 -14.43 -15.67 -42.06
C LEU A 392 -15.23 -14.39 -41.79
N PRO A 393 -16.09 -13.96 -42.74
CA PRO A 393 -16.95 -12.78 -42.54
C PRO A 393 -17.72 -12.86 -41.22
N ASN A 394 -17.69 -11.79 -40.43
CA ASN A 394 -18.30 -11.69 -39.10
C ASN A 394 -17.84 -12.73 -38.06
N GLN A 395 -16.73 -13.42 -38.30
CA GLN A 395 -16.11 -14.33 -37.33
C GLN A 395 -14.71 -13.86 -36.94
N ARG A 396 -14.23 -14.36 -35.79
CA ARG A 396 -12.88 -14.08 -35.28
C ARG A 396 -11.84 -15.10 -35.75
N THR A 397 -12.25 -16.17 -36.44
CA THR A 397 -11.39 -17.28 -36.84
C THR A 397 -11.57 -17.61 -38.31
N CYS A 398 -10.57 -18.28 -38.91
CA CYS A 398 -10.70 -18.87 -40.23
C CYS A 398 -11.64 -20.09 -40.24
N GLY A 399 -11.82 -20.72 -41.39
CA GLY A 399 -12.70 -21.89 -41.56
C GLY A 399 -12.21 -23.20 -40.94
N LEU A 400 -11.04 -23.20 -40.27
CA LEU A 400 -10.45 -24.39 -39.69
C LEU A 400 -11.15 -24.79 -38.38
N GLN A 401 -11.60 -26.04 -38.28
CA GLN A 401 -12.50 -26.47 -37.20
C GLN A 401 -11.87 -26.30 -35.80
N SER A 402 -10.61 -26.71 -35.62
CA SER A 402 -9.95 -26.59 -34.32
C SER A 402 -9.80 -25.13 -33.84
N HIS A 403 -9.72 -24.16 -34.74
CA HIS A 403 -9.68 -22.74 -34.38
C HIS A 403 -11.05 -22.24 -33.91
N ARG A 404 -12.13 -22.69 -34.57
CA ARG A 404 -13.51 -22.38 -34.16
C ARG A 404 -13.82 -22.98 -32.79
N ASP A 405 -13.44 -24.23 -32.57
CA ASP A 405 -13.64 -24.92 -31.29
C ASP A 405 -12.84 -24.25 -30.15
N ALA A 406 -11.61 -23.83 -30.42
CA ALA A 406 -10.79 -23.09 -29.47
C ALA A 406 -11.41 -21.73 -29.11
N ALA A 407 -11.93 -20.99 -30.11
CA ALA A 407 -12.60 -19.72 -29.89
C ALA A 407 -13.92 -19.88 -29.11
N GLN A 408 -14.70 -20.92 -29.40
CA GLN A 408 -15.92 -21.24 -28.66
C GLN A 408 -15.60 -21.59 -27.20
N THR A 409 -14.61 -22.46 -26.97
CA THR A 409 -14.15 -22.84 -25.62
C THR A 409 -13.70 -21.61 -24.83
N PHE A 410 -12.94 -20.71 -25.47
CA PHE A 410 -12.51 -19.45 -24.86
C PHE A 410 -13.70 -18.55 -24.52
N GLY A 411 -14.66 -18.40 -25.44
CA GLY A 411 -15.89 -17.63 -25.21
C GLY A 411 -16.70 -18.14 -24.02
N THR A 412 -16.90 -19.45 -23.92
CA THR A 412 -17.58 -20.09 -22.78
C THR A 412 -16.86 -19.81 -21.46
N ARG A 413 -15.53 -19.91 -21.44
CA ARG A 413 -14.70 -19.63 -20.25
C ARG A 413 -14.77 -18.16 -19.81
N VAL A 414 -14.78 -17.23 -20.78
CA VAL A 414 -14.93 -15.80 -20.49
C VAL A 414 -16.31 -15.54 -19.89
N ASN A 415 -17.37 -16.06 -20.52
CA ASN A 415 -18.75 -15.88 -20.05
C ASN A 415 -18.98 -16.50 -18.68
N SER A 416 -18.43 -17.67 -18.38
CA SER A 416 -18.55 -18.31 -17.06
C SER A 416 -17.83 -17.53 -15.96
N ASN A 417 -16.64 -16.98 -16.24
CA ASN A 417 -15.95 -16.05 -15.33
C ASN A 417 -16.77 -14.78 -15.08
N PHE A 418 -17.42 -14.23 -16.11
CA PHE A 418 -18.32 -13.06 -15.95
C PHE A 418 -19.60 -13.40 -15.19
N GLN A 419 -20.16 -14.60 -15.34
CA GLN A 419 -21.33 -15.06 -14.57
C GLN A 419 -21.01 -15.26 -13.09
N LEU A 420 -19.82 -15.77 -12.74
CA LEU A 420 -19.34 -15.77 -11.35
C LEU A 420 -19.20 -14.35 -10.78
N HIS A 421 -18.78 -13.39 -11.61
CA HIS A 421 -18.73 -11.97 -11.24
C HIS A 421 -20.11 -11.31 -11.09
N SER A 422 -21.12 -11.70 -11.87
CA SER A 422 -22.48 -11.14 -11.80
C SER A 422 -23.35 -11.77 -10.71
N MET A 423 -23.17 -13.06 -10.41
CA MET A 423 -23.84 -13.73 -9.28
C MET A 423 -23.38 -13.15 -7.93
N LEU A 424 -22.17 -12.60 -7.88
CA LEU A 424 -21.74 -11.71 -6.81
C LEU A 424 -22.37 -10.33 -7.02
N ASN A 425 -23.70 -10.23 -6.86
CA ASN A 425 -24.44 -8.97 -6.77
C ASN A 425 -23.82 -8.12 -5.63
N ARG A 426 -22.90 -7.22 -5.99
CA ARG A 426 -22.04 -6.47 -5.06
C ARG A 426 -22.62 -5.08 -4.78
N PRO A 427 -22.94 -4.75 -3.51
CA PRO A 427 -23.27 -3.38 -3.12
C PRO A 427 -22.02 -2.49 -3.28
N GLY A 428 -22.04 -1.51 -4.19
CA GLY A 428 -20.93 -0.55 -4.33
C GLY A 428 -20.79 0.17 -5.67
N SER A 429 -21.52 -0.22 -6.71
CA SER A 429 -21.50 0.43 -8.04
C SER A 429 -22.12 1.85 -8.08
N ASN A 430 -22.59 2.38 -6.95
CA ASN A 430 -23.23 3.70 -6.84
C ASN A 430 -22.36 4.78 -6.17
N CYS A 431 -21.03 4.70 -6.25
CA CYS A 431 -20.20 5.85 -5.95
C CYS A 431 -20.05 6.70 -7.21
N THR A 432 -20.74 7.83 -7.24
CA THR A 432 -20.66 8.85 -8.29
C THR A 432 -19.22 9.34 -8.43
N SER A 433 -18.58 8.96 -9.54
CA SER A 433 -17.45 9.74 -10.05
C SER A 433 -17.99 11.13 -10.42
N GLY A 434 -17.36 12.16 -9.89
CA GLY A 434 -17.85 13.54 -9.93
C GLY A 434 -18.26 13.98 -11.34
N ARG A 435 -19.57 14.19 -11.54
CA ARG A 435 -20.06 15.08 -12.58
C ARG A 435 -19.58 16.48 -12.23
N ARG A 436 -18.74 17.05 -13.10
CA ARG A 436 -18.42 18.48 -13.12
C ARG A 436 -19.73 19.27 -13.16
N VAL A 437 -20.03 19.99 -12.09
CA VAL A 437 -20.90 21.16 -12.18
C VAL A 437 -20.03 22.27 -12.78
N ARG A 438 -20.33 22.65 -14.02
CA ARG A 438 -19.82 23.91 -14.59
C ARG A 438 -20.44 25.04 -13.78
N GLY A 439 -19.61 25.92 -13.25
CA GLY A 439 -20.06 27.17 -12.67
C GLY A 439 -20.66 28.08 -13.74
N ASN A 440 -21.67 28.83 -13.35
CA ASN A 440 -21.81 30.23 -13.73
C ASN A 440 -21.33 31.08 -12.56
#